data_AF-A0A812V2Q8-F1
#
_entry.id   AF-A0A812V2Q8-F1
#
_cell.length_a   1.000
_cell.length_b   1.000
_cell.length_c   1.000
_cell.angle_alpha   90.00
_cell.angle_beta   90.00
_cell.angle_gamma   90.00
#
_symmetry.space_group_name_H-M   'P 1'
#
loop_
_entity.id
_entity.type
_entity.pdbx_description
1 polymer ?
#
loop_
_entity_poly.entity_id
_entity_poly.type
_entity_poly.pdbx_seq_one_letter_code
_entity_poly.pdbx_strand_id
1 'polypeptide(L)'
;MVSMRVRFCPMRIQWQPACSSASLNIHSIAPRAVVTIPMDLLASQLSNDDSWRMRDAYGGCLLATISPTWRGHVLKTAARSIYSQQHPGCSMSDPVPGRRCDGTHRAFHQAEYDWMCDGRRIQCKTAQLCWSKKGLWRARFHNIKFDRLDELLLVMYTPFRIHLFVHDRRTGIYGTGCRAASRGVVVQYSSPMGMHSCDEAARNVVEKVSSASRHLVTRELASEAAVLNAYSMFCQSTTAQRALAAFQNHPFGTLTPTARGMLIEQLVLQVDRMLYPQVATARCEARLVQRPIACRVQAHEAVLLGEGVELQVFCNQVSMF
;
A
#
# COMPACT_ATOMS: atom_id res chain seq x y z
N MET A 1 -7.26 31.43 -11.21
CA MET A 1 -7.34 30.35 -12.21
C MET A 1 -5.98 29.64 -12.24
N VAL A 2 -5.93 28.41 -11.73
CA VAL A 2 -4.68 27.65 -11.56
C VAL A 2 -4.39 26.90 -12.86
N SER A 3 -3.21 27.12 -13.47
CA SER A 3 -2.81 26.50 -14.74
C SER A 3 -1.54 25.66 -14.54
N MET A 4 -1.65 24.36 -14.78
CA MET A 4 -0.56 23.38 -14.72
C MET A 4 0.24 23.36 -16.04
N ARG A 5 1.57 23.33 -15.99
CA ARG A 5 2.46 23.16 -17.16
C ARG A 5 3.43 22.02 -16.89
N VAL A 6 3.62 21.13 -17.88
CA VAL A 6 4.51 19.96 -17.81
C VAL A 6 5.64 20.14 -18.83
N ARG A 7 6.90 19.88 -18.45
CA ARG A 7 8.07 19.91 -19.33
C ARG A 7 8.74 18.54 -19.41
N PHE A 8 9.32 18.21 -20.57
CA PHE A 8 10.06 16.97 -20.81
C PHE A 8 11.51 17.26 -21.22
N CYS A 9 12.46 16.46 -20.72
CA CYS A 9 13.88 16.48 -21.05
C CYS A 9 14.36 15.06 -21.42
N PRO A 10 15.12 14.82 -22.50
CA PRO A 10 15.72 13.52 -22.75
C PRO A 10 17.16 13.45 -22.20
N MET A 11 17.46 12.40 -21.43
CA MET A 11 18.81 11.85 -21.30
C MET A 11 18.77 10.38 -21.70
N ARG A 12 19.67 9.96 -22.58
CA ARG A 12 19.98 8.54 -22.79
C ARG A 12 21.47 8.34 -22.55
N ILE A 13 21.80 7.65 -21.46
CA ILE A 13 23.06 6.92 -21.34
C ILE A 13 22.79 5.55 -21.96
N GLN A 14 23.55 5.19 -23.00
CA GLN A 14 23.78 3.78 -23.30
C GLN A 14 25.19 3.61 -23.85
N TRP A 15 26.00 2.85 -23.11
CA TRP A 15 27.24 2.26 -23.59
C TRP A 15 26.93 1.25 -24.71
N GLN A 16 27.59 1.39 -25.85
CA GLN A 16 27.85 0.28 -26.79
C GLN A 16 29.29 0.37 -27.29
N PRO A 17 30.04 -0.75 -27.35
CA PRO A 17 31.33 -0.80 -28.01
C PRO A 17 31.15 -0.94 -29.53
N ALA A 18 31.97 -0.17 -30.25
CA ALA A 18 32.35 -0.27 -31.66
C ALA A 18 31.29 -0.06 -32.78
N CYS A 19 31.63 0.97 -33.57
CA CYS A 19 31.56 1.08 -35.03
C CYS A 19 30.33 1.68 -35.76
N SER A 20 30.70 2.67 -36.56
CA SER A 20 30.03 3.36 -37.68
C SER A 20 29.04 4.47 -37.34
N SER A 21 29.52 5.68 -37.64
CA SER A 21 28.91 6.99 -37.50
C SER A 21 27.75 7.19 -38.47
N ALA A 22 26.53 7.25 -37.94
CA ALA A 22 25.42 7.96 -38.55
C ALA A 22 25.15 9.21 -37.71
N SER A 23 25.50 10.39 -38.23
CA SER A 23 25.14 11.67 -37.63
C SER A 23 23.65 11.93 -37.87
N LEU A 24 22.83 11.66 -36.85
CA LEU A 24 21.42 12.05 -36.85
C LEU A 24 21.30 13.55 -36.57
N ASN A 25 20.68 14.26 -37.50
CA ASN A 25 20.45 15.69 -37.50
C ASN A 25 19.35 16.06 -36.47
N ILE A 26 19.69 16.87 -35.45
CA ILE A 26 18.86 17.18 -34.27
C ILE A 26 17.85 18.33 -34.53
N HIS A 27 17.84 18.95 -35.71
CA HIS A 27 17.14 20.22 -35.93
C HIS A 27 15.64 20.16 -36.28
N SER A 28 14.96 19.02 -36.13
CA SER A 28 13.52 18.91 -36.35
C SER A 28 12.79 18.47 -35.08
N ILE A 29 12.79 19.34 -34.07
CA ILE A 29 11.94 19.16 -32.88
C ILE A 29 10.60 19.84 -33.18
N ALA A 30 9.57 19.03 -33.48
CA ALA A 30 8.20 19.51 -33.63
C ALA A 30 7.75 20.28 -32.37
N PRO A 31 6.90 21.30 -32.50
CA PRO A 31 6.40 22.08 -31.37
C PRO A 31 5.72 21.16 -30.35
N ARG A 32 6.20 21.22 -29.11
CA ARG A 32 5.74 20.39 -27.99
C ARG A 32 4.32 20.83 -27.61
N ALA A 33 3.35 19.93 -27.72
CA ALA A 33 2.01 20.15 -27.19
C ALA A 33 2.05 20.10 -25.65
N VAL A 34 1.65 21.18 -24.99
CA VAL A 34 1.45 21.22 -23.54
C VAL A 34 -0.02 20.93 -23.28
N VAL A 35 -0.28 19.83 -22.58
CA VAL A 35 -1.62 19.45 -22.15
C VAL A 35 -1.82 19.91 -20.70
N THR A 36 -2.77 20.81 -20.48
CA THR A 36 -3.21 21.22 -19.13
C THR A 36 -4.50 20.49 -18.80
N ILE A 37 -4.49 19.71 -17.71
CA ILE A 37 -5.68 19.01 -17.23
C ILE A 37 -6.21 19.76 -15.99
N PRO A 38 -7.45 20.27 -16.03
CA PRO A 38 -8.08 20.88 -14.85
C PRO A 38 -8.27 19.87 -13.72
N MET A 39 -7.99 20.26 -12.48
CA MET A 39 -8.07 19.37 -11.30
C MET A 39 -9.51 18.94 -10.96
N ASP A 40 -10.48 19.78 -11.26
CA ASP A 40 -11.92 19.52 -11.17
C ASP A 40 -12.37 18.39 -12.13
N LEU A 41 -11.79 18.35 -13.33
CA LEU A 41 -12.03 17.26 -14.29
C LEU A 41 -11.51 15.92 -13.74
N LEU A 42 -10.35 15.92 -13.06
CA LEU A 42 -9.81 14.73 -12.42
C LEU A 42 -10.64 14.30 -11.21
N ALA A 43 -11.11 15.26 -10.41
CA ALA A 43 -11.93 14.98 -9.24
C ALA A 43 -13.27 14.30 -9.60
N SER A 44 -13.91 14.74 -10.69
CA SER A 44 -15.19 14.18 -11.15
C SER A 44 -15.07 12.76 -11.72
N GLN A 45 -13.94 12.41 -12.34
CA GLN A 45 -13.67 11.09 -12.93
C GLN A 45 -13.32 10.01 -11.87
N LEU A 46 -12.93 10.41 -10.66
CA LEU A 46 -12.65 9.51 -9.54
C LEU A 46 -13.92 8.90 -8.91
N SER A 47 -15.12 9.24 -9.39
CA SER A 47 -16.41 8.88 -8.79
C SER A 47 -16.88 7.43 -9.05
N ASN A 48 -16.33 6.73 -10.04
CA ASN A 48 -16.91 5.48 -10.55
C ASN A 48 -16.31 4.17 -10.01
N ASP A 49 -15.35 4.21 -9.09
CA ASP A 49 -14.64 2.99 -8.67
C ASP A 49 -14.75 2.74 -7.15
N ASP A 50 -14.82 1.47 -6.76
CA ASP A 50 -14.90 0.92 -5.39
C ASP A 50 -13.93 1.57 -4.38
N SER A 51 -12.89 2.22 -4.91
CA SER A 51 -11.96 3.10 -4.22
C SER A 51 -12.57 4.22 -3.38
N TRP A 52 -13.72 4.78 -3.76
CA TRP A 52 -14.31 5.91 -3.04
C TRP A 52 -14.78 5.48 -1.65
N ARG A 53 -15.28 4.24 -1.50
CA ARG A 53 -15.70 3.69 -0.21
C ARG A 53 -14.54 3.56 0.77
N MET A 54 -13.38 3.15 0.27
CA MET A 54 -12.16 3.11 1.08
C MET A 54 -11.69 4.50 1.46
N ARG A 55 -11.77 5.45 0.53
CA ARG A 55 -11.39 6.84 0.76
C ARG A 55 -12.28 7.50 1.81
N ASP A 56 -13.58 7.32 1.66
CA ASP A 56 -14.61 7.87 2.55
C ASP A 56 -14.49 7.25 3.94
N ALA A 57 -14.46 5.91 4.03
CA ALA A 57 -14.37 5.21 5.29
C ALA A 57 -13.09 5.59 6.08
N TYR A 58 -11.95 5.75 5.41
CA TYR A 58 -10.68 6.08 6.04
C TYR A 58 -10.33 7.58 5.95
N GLY A 59 -11.29 8.43 5.60
CA GLY A 59 -11.11 9.89 5.56
C GLY A 59 -10.69 10.42 6.92
N GLY A 60 -9.63 11.24 6.96
CA GLY A 60 -9.09 11.79 8.20
C GLY A 60 -8.30 10.80 9.09
N CYS A 61 -8.22 9.52 8.71
CA CYS A 61 -7.48 8.55 9.51
C CYS A 61 -5.96 8.67 9.30
N LEU A 62 -5.21 8.98 10.36
CA LEU A 62 -3.75 9.19 10.31
C LEU A 62 -3.01 8.01 9.69
N LEU A 63 -3.38 6.77 10.04
CA LEU A 63 -2.72 5.58 9.49
C LEU A 63 -2.98 5.39 8.00
N ALA A 64 -4.08 5.93 7.46
CA ALA A 64 -4.40 5.82 6.04
C ALA A 64 -3.48 6.68 5.15
N THR A 65 -2.87 7.74 5.71
CA THR A 65 -2.00 8.67 4.97
C THR A 65 -0.60 8.10 4.70
N ILE A 66 -0.16 7.11 5.50
CA ILE A 66 1.14 6.45 5.36
C ILE A 66 1.08 5.20 4.48
N SER A 67 2.24 4.79 3.97
CA SER A 67 2.38 3.59 3.12
C SER A 67 1.92 2.32 3.84
N PRO A 68 1.38 1.32 3.12
CA PRO A 68 0.97 0.05 3.73
C PRO A 68 2.09 -0.63 4.54
N THR A 69 3.33 -0.56 4.05
CA THR A 69 4.50 -1.10 4.74
C THR A 69 4.72 -0.43 6.09
N TRP A 70 4.76 0.90 6.12
CA TRP A 70 4.95 1.65 7.37
C TRP A 70 3.78 1.52 8.32
N ARG A 71 2.56 1.51 7.79
CA ARG A 71 1.38 1.20 8.57
C ARG A 71 1.49 -0.15 9.26
N GLY A 72 1.97 -1.16 8.54
CA GLY A 72 2.26 -2.47 9.09
C GLY A 72 3.26 -2.39 10.25
N HIS A 73 4.34 -1.62 10.11
CA HIS A 73 5.31 -1.41 11.19
C HIS A 73 4.70 -0.72 12.41
N VAL A 74 4.00 0.41 12.23
CA VAL A 74 3.34 1.15 13.32
C VAL A 74 2.37 0.26 14.08
N LEU A 75 1.50 -0.47 13.35
CA LEU A 75 0.52 -1.38 13.96
C LEU A 75 1.19 -2.57 14.68
N LYS A 76 2.30 -3.11 14.17
CA LYS A 76 3.06 -4.16 14.85
C LYS A 76 3.69 -3.66 16.15
N THR A 77 4.30 -2.48 16.14
CA THR A 77 4.89 -1.86 17.33
C THR A 77 3.83 -1.60 18.39
N ALA A 78 2.69 -1.02 18.01
CA ALA A 78 1.56 -0.82 18.91
C ALA A 78 1.03 -2.15 19.46
N ALA A 79 0.88 -3.17 18.61
CA ALA A 79 0.44 -4.49 19.02
C ALA A 79 1.38 -5.16 20.03
N ARG A 80 2.71 -5.03 19.86
CA ARG A 80 3.69 -5.53 20.83
C ARG A 80 3.55 -4.84 22.19
N SER A 81 3.34 -3.52 22.20
CA SER A 81 3.13 -2.75 23.43
C SER A 81 1.84 -3.17 24.15
N ILE A 82 0.73 -3.27 23.42
CA ILE A 82 -0.55 -3.73 23.96
C ILE A 82 -0.45 -5.17 24.47
N TYR A 83 0.19 -6.06 23.70
CA TYR A 83 0.38 -7.45 24.09
C TYR A 83 1.19 -7.57 25.38
N SER A 84 2.22 -6.74 25.55
CA SER A 84 3.01 -6.64 26.78
C SER A 84 2.16 -6.29 28.00
N GLN A 85 1.30 -5.28 27.85
CA GLN A 85 0.40 -4.85 28.93
C GLN A 85 -0.58 -5.96 29.33
N GLN A 86 -1.02 -6.80 28.38
CA GLN A 86 -1.92 -7.93 28.66
C GLN A 86 -1.22 -9.15 29.27
N HIS A 87 0.12 -9.17 29.28
CA HIS A 87 0.92 -10.27 29.79
C HIS A 87 1.99 -9.73 30.76
N PRO A 88 1.57 -9.14 31.90
CA PRO A 88 2.50 -8.61 32.88
C PRO A 88 3.39 -9.73 33.44
N GLY A 89 4.70 -9.46 33.53
CA GLY A 89 5.69 -10.42 34.01
C GLY A 89 6.31 -11.30 32.93
N CYS A 90 5.75 -11.32 31.71
CA CYS A 90 6.36 -12.04 30.60
C CYS A 90 7.60 -11.30 30.08
N SER A 91 8.68 -12.05 29.83
CA SER A 91 9.89 -11.53 29.21
C SER A 91 9.72 -11.48 27.70
N MET A 92 9.69 -10.26 27.16
CA MET A 92 9.70 -10.04 25.72
C MET A 92 11.10 -9.72 25.22
N SER A 93 11.52 -10.47 24.22
CA SER A 93 12.79 -10.22 23.54
C SER A 93 12.59 -10.15 22.03
N ASP A 94 13.57 -9.50 21.42
CA ASP A 94 13.68 -9.33 19.98
C ASP A 94 13.92 -10.69 19.29
N PRO A 95 13.38 -10.93 18.08
CA PRO A 95 13.55 -12.19 17.40
C PRO A 95 15.01 -12.50 17.11
N VAL A 96 15.37 -13.75 17.35
CA VAL A 96 16.69 -14.26 17.02
C VAL A 96 16.79 -14.42 15.50
N PRO A 97 17.69 -13.69 14.82
CA PRO A 97 17.82 -13.83 13.38
C PRO A 97 18.34 -15.24 13.04
N GLY A 98 17.61 -15.94 12.17
CA GLY A 98 18.03 -17.26 11.71
C GLY A 98 19.13 -17.20 10.64
N ARG A 99 19.67 -18.36 10.27
CA ARG A 99 20.44 -18.52 9.03
C ARG A 99 19.51 -18.91 7.88
N ARG A 100 19.86 -18.50 6.66
CA ARG A 100 19.25 -19.02 5.43
C ARG A 100 19.83 -20.39 5.09
N CYS A 101 19.20 -21.10 4.16
CA CYS A 101 19.69 -22.41 3.69
C CYS A 101 21.06 -22.34 3.00
N ASP A 102 21.47 -21.16 2.51
CA ASP A 102 22.79 -20.88 1.97
C ASP A 102 23.83 -20.50 3.06
N GLY A 103 23.47 -20.58 4.34
CA GLY A 103 24.34 -20.23 5.47
C GLY A 103 24.42 -18.73 5.79
N THR A 104 23.85 -17.85 4.94
CA THR A 104 23.88 -16.41 5.16
C THR A 104 23.00 -15.99 6.34
N HIS A 105 23.44 -14.96 7.07
CA HIS A 105 22.71 -14.46 8.22
C HIS A 105 21.49 -13.66 7.76
N ARG A 106 20.32 -13.93 8.37
CA ARG A 106 19.14 -13.10 8.12
C ARG A 106 19.27 -11.79 8.88
N ALA A 107 18.82 -10.72 8.26
CA ALA A 107 18.59 -9.48 8.98
C ALA A 107 17.39 -9.65 9.92
N PHE A 108 17.31 -8.81 10.94
CA PHE A 108 16.23 -8.83 11.94
C PHE A 108 14.82 -8.80 11.33
N HIS A 109 14.61 -7.94 10.33
CA HIS A 109 13.34 -7.82 9.60
C HIS A 109 13.01 -9.06 8.73
N GLN A 110 13.93 -10.02 8.63
CA GLN A 110 13.78 -11.30 7.91
C GLN A 110 13.65 -12.49 8.87
N ALA A 111 13.57 -12.24 10.18
CA ALA A 111 13.27 -13.27 11.15
C ALA A 111 11.91 -13.93 10.85
N GLU A 112 11.74 -15.17 11.31
CA GLU A 112 10.55 -15.97 10.99
C GLU A 112 9.32 -15.55 11.80
N TYR A 113 9.55 -14.86 12.91
CA TYR A 113 8.57 -14.33 13.85
C TYR A 113 8.96 -12.90 14.25
N ASP A 114 8.05 -12.15 14.87
CA ASP A 114 8.24 -10.72 15.13
C ASP A 114 8.82 -10.44 16.53
N TRP A 115 8.57 -11.30 17.53
CA TRP A 115 9.20 -11.27 18.87
C TRP A 115 9.07 -12.60 19.63
N MET A 116 9.87 -12.77 20.67
CA MET A 116 9.73 -13.85 21.65
C MET A 116 8.97 -13.35 22.88
N CYS A 117 8.19 -14.23 23.51
CA CYS A 117 7.55 -14.00 24.80
C CYS A 117 7.62 -15.28 25.63
N ASP A 118 8.45 -15.31 26.68
CA ASP A 118 8.67 -16.50 27.53
C ASP A 118 8.96 -17.78 26.71
N GLY A 119 9.90 -17.67 25.76
CA GLY A 119 10.27 -18.80 24.90
C GLY A 119 9.29 -19.09 23.76
N ARG A 120 8.15 -18.40 23.66
CA ARG A 120 7.19 -18.55 22.56
C ARG A 120 7.50 -17.60 21.42
N ARG A 121 7.58 -18.12 20.18
CA ARG A 121 7.74 -17.36 18.95
C ARG A 121 6.40 -16.73 18.54
N ILE A 122 6.30 -15.41 18.64
CA ILE A 122 5.08 -14.68 18.29
C ILE A 122 5.24 -14.02 16.93
N GLN A 123 4.34 -14.35 16.00
CA GLN A 123 4.23 -13.64 14.72
C GLN A 123 3.00 -12.73 14.75
N CYS A 124 3.17 -11.49 14.32
CA CYS A 124 2.12 -10.48 14.23
C CYS A 124 1.85 -10.13 12.77
N LYS A 125 0.60 -10.28 12.36
CA LYS A 125 0.14 -9.90 11.02
C LYS A 125 -0.90 -8.81 11.14
N THR A 126 -0.75 -7.81 10.30
CA THR A 126 -1.68 -6.68 10.23
C THR A 126 -2.52 -6.79 8.96
N ALA A 127 -3.79 -6.39 9.03
CA ALA A 127 -4.65 -6.25 7.87
C ALA A 127 -5.54 -5.02 8.04
N GLN A 128 -5.70 -4.27 6.95
CA GLN A 128 -6.74 -3.26 6.84
C GLN A 128 -8.05 -3.93 6.40
N LEU A 129 -9.17 -3.49 6.96
CA LEU A 129 -10.49 -3.85 6.44
C LEU A 129 -10.69 -3.14 5.09
N CYS A 130 -10.77 -3.90 4.00
CA CYS A 130 -10.83 -3.36 2.66
C CYS A 130 -12.12 -3.77 1.93
N TRP A 131 -12.75 -2.82 1.24
CA TRP A 131 -13.81 -3.11 0.29
C TRP A 131 -13.25 -3.85 -0.94
N SER A 132 -13.94 -4.91 -1.34
CA SER A 132 -13.57 -5.77 -2.46
C SER A 132 -14.49 -5.49 -3.65
N LYS A 133 -13.97 -5.71 -4.87
CA LYS A 133 -14.74 -5.74 -6.14
C LYS A 133 -15.91 -6.73 -6.21
N LYS A 134 -16.10 -7.51 -5.14
CA LYS A 134 -17.20 -8.45 -4.97
C LYS A 134 -18.34 -7.87 -4.11
N GLY A 135 -18.30 -6.57 -3.82
CA GLY A 135 -19.30 -5.91 -3.00
C GLY A 135 -19.29 -6.34 -1.53
N LEU A 136 -18.11 -6.58 -0.95
CA LEU A 136 -17.96 -6.98 0.45
C LEU A 136 -16.71 -6.39 1.09
N TRP A 137 -16.72 -6.21 2.41
CA TRP A 137 -15.53 -5.84 3.19
C TRP A 137 -14.77 -7.09 3.62
N ARG A 138 -13.44 -7.04 3.61
CA ARG A 138 -12.59 -8.15 4.04
C ARG A 138 -11.28 -7.71 4.66
N ALA A 139 -10.81 -8.48 5.64
CA ALA A 139 -9.46 -8.40 6.17
C ALA A 139 -8.66 -9.62 5.69
N ARG A 140 -7.45 -9.41 5.18
CA ARG A 140 -6.57 -10.47 4.66
C ARG A 140 -5.18 -10.38 5.28
N PHE A 141 -4.77 -11.46 5.91
CA PHE A 141 -3.46 -11.63 6.51
C PHE A 141 -2.65 -12.62 5.66
N HIS A 142 -1.49 -12.19 5.16
CA HIS A 142 -0.71 -12.94 4.19
C HIS A 142 0.58 -13.52 4.78
N ASN A 143 1.09 -14.56 4.09
CA ASN A 143 2.39 -15.18 4.35
C ASN A 143 2.52 -15.69 5.79
N ILE A 144 1.50 -16.41 6.27
CA ILE A 144 1.49 -17.04 7.60
C ILE A 144 2.08 -18.45 7.48
N LYS A 145 3.06 -18.76 8.33
CA LYS A 145 3.71 -20.08 8.37
C LYS A 145 3.55 -20.66 9.77
N PHE A 146 2.50 -21.46 9.96
CA PHE A 146 2.12 -21.99 11.27
C PHE A 146 3.16 -22.94 11.87
N ASP A 147 4.04 -23.53 11.06
CA ASP A 147 5.20 -24.34 11.47
C ASP A 147 6.34 -23.50 12.07
N ARG A 148 6.34 -22.19 11.86
CA ARG A 148 7.41 -21.27 12.26
C ARG A 148 7.08 -20.37 13.45
N LEU A 149 5.91 -20.57 14.05
CA LEU A 149 5.41 -19.74 15.14
C LEU A 149 4.71 -20.59 16.22
N ASP A 150 4.73 -20.08 17.44
CA ASP A 150 4.06 -20.65 18.61
C ASP A 150 2.78 -19.87 18.95
N GLU A 151 2.71 -18.60 18.54
CA GLU A 151 1.48 -17.80 18.62
C GLU A 151 1.35 -16.87 17.40
N LEU A 152 0.13 -16.74 16.88
CA LEU A 152 -0.18 -15.83 15.78
C LEU A 152 -1.12 -14.74 16.30
N LEU A 153 -0.63 -13.51 16.25
CA LEU A 153 -1.42 -12.31 16.53
C LEU A 153 -1.92 -11.70 15.23
N LEU A 154 -3.24 -11.46 15.17
CA LEU A 154 -3.89 -10.77 14.07
C LEU A 154 -4.31 -9.38 14.54
N VAL A 155 -3.81 -8.37 13.84
CA VAL A 155 -4.13 -6.96 14.07
C VAL A 155 -5.00 -6.47 12.93
N MET A 156 -6.30 -6.36 13.19
CA MET A 156 -7.23 -5.78 12.23
C MET A 156 -7.36 -4.28 12.46
N TYR A 157 -7.12 -3.51 11.41
CA TYR A 157 -7.20 -2.06 11.40
C TYR A 157 -8.45 -1.60 10.65
N THR A 158 -9.30 -0.85 11.35
CA THR A 158 -10.50 -0.17 10.83
C THR A 158 -10.28 1.35 10.94
N PRO A 159 -11.14 2.20 10.36
CA PRO A 159 -10.96 3.64 10.45
C PRO A 159 -10.91 4.18 11.89
N PHE A 160 -11.66 3.56 12.79
CA PHE A 160 -11.87 4.06 14.15
C PHE A 160 -11.14 3.24 15.21
N ARG A 161 -10.83 1.98 14.93
CA ARG A 161 -10.37 1.02 15.95
C ARG A 161 -9.30 0.08 15.42
N ILE A 162 -8.46 -0.39 16.34
CA ILE A 162 -7.61 -1.57 16.15
C ILE A 162 -8.15 -2.72 17.00
N HIS A 163 -8.17 -3.91 16.42
CA HIS A 163 -8.59 -5.14 17.08
C HIS A 163 -7.42 -6.12 17.08
N LEU A 164 -7.08 -6.65 18.26
CA LEU A 164 -6.03 -7.64 18.45
C LEU A 164 -6.62 -8.99 18.81
N PHE A 165 -6.27 -10.03 18.06
CA PHE A 165 -6.72 -11.40 18.28
C PHE A 165 -5.54 -12.36 18.39
N VAL A 166 -5.62 -13.33 19.29
CA VAL A 166 -4.79 -14.54 19.24
C VAL A 166 -5.52 -15.57 18.41
N HIS A 167 -4.96 -15.89 17.24
CA HIS A 167 -5.57 -16.79 16.27
C HIS A 167 -5.54 -18.24 16.73
N ASP A 168 -6.62 -18.97 16.46
CA ASP A 168 -6.81 -20.38 16.81
C ASP A 168 -6.07 -21.38 15.92
N ARG A 169 -5.38 -20.90 14.87
CA ARG A 169 -4.70 -21.70 13.83
C ARG A 169 -5.62 -22.62 13.02
N ARG A 170 -6.94 -22.38 13.03
CA ARG A 170 -7.93 -23.23 12.36
C ARG A 170 -8.87 -22.42 11.48
N THR A 171 -9.42 -21.33 11.99
CA THR A 171 -10.46 -20.59 11.30
C THR A 171 -9.92 -19.56 10.31
N GLY A 172 -10.73 -19.27 9.29
CA GLY A 172 -10.38 -18.27 8.28
C GLY A 172 -9.19 -18.61 7.38
N ILE A 173 -8.63 -19.83 7.48
CA ILE A 173 -7.49 -20.24 6.64
C ILE A 173 -7.96 -20.43 5.20
N TYR A 174 -7.33 -19.72 4.28
CA TYR A 174 -7.57 -19.73 2.85
C TYR A 174 -6.30 -20.11 2.08
N GLY A 175 -6.47 -20.96 1.07
CA GLY A 175 -5.39 -21.46 0.24
C GLY A 175 -4.63 -22.59 0.92
N THR A 176 -4.95 -23.82 0.53
CA THR A 176 -4.26 -25.05 0.94
C THR A 176 -3.38 -25.58 -0.19
N GLY A 177 -2.50 -26.55 0.11
CA GLY A 177 -1.67 -27.26 -0.88
C GLY A 177 -0.22 -26.77 -0.98
N CYS A 178 0.52 -27.28 -1.96
CA CYS A 178 1.98 -27.11 -2.07
C CYS A 178 2.45 -25.64 -2.16
N ARG A 179 1.64 -24.77 -2.76
CA ARG A 179 1.92 -23.32 -2.79
C ARG A 179 1.87 -22.69 -1.40
N ALA A 180 0.96 -23.16 -0.54
CA ALA A 180 0.85 -22.68 0.83
C ALA A 180 2.05 -23.11 1.68
N ALA A 181 2.60 -24.31 1.45
CA ALA A 181 3.80 -24.77 2.16
C ALA A 181 5.03 -23.85 1.91
N SER A 182 5.22 -23.39 0.67
CA SER A 182 6.36 -22.51 0.34
C SER A 182 6.11 -21.04 0.70
N ARG A 183 4.93 -20.50 0.36
CA ARG A 183 4.61 -19.06 0.49
C ARG A 183 3.98 -18.70 1.84
N GLY A 184 3.46 -19.68 2.56
CA GLY A 184 2.56 -19.48 3.70
C GLY A 184 1.09 -19.46 3.26
N VAL A 185 0.21 -19.61 4.24
CA VAL A 185 -1.24 -19.53 4.08
C VAL A 185 -1.73 -18.08 4.16
N VAL A 186 -2.97 -17.86 3.73
CA VAL A 186 -3.70 -16.61 3.95
C VAL A 186 -4.74 -16.85 5.02
N VAL A 187 -4.87 -15.95 6.00
CA VAL A 187 -6.04 -15.92 6.87
C VAL A 187 -6.94 -14.79 6.41
N GLN A 188 -8.22 -15.06 6.22
CA GLN A 188 -9.19 -14.10 5.68
C GLN A 188 -10.51 -14.17 6.44
N TYR A 189 -11.03 -12.98 6.74
CA TYR A 189 -12.40 -12.80 7.24
C TYR A 189 -13.12 -11.77 6.37
N SER A 190 -14.43 -11.90 6.22
CA SER A 190 -15.23 -11.09 5.30
C SER A 190 -16.64 -10.87 5.83
N SER A 191 -17.18 -9.69 5.56
CA SER A 191 -18.59 -9.35 5.81
C SER A 191 -19.51 -10.10 4.83
N PRO A 192 -20.82 -10.17 5.09
CA PRO A 192 -21.80 -10.49 4.07
C PRO A 192 -21.69 -9.55 2.86
N MET A 193 -22.13 -10.05 1.71
CA MET A 193 -22.24 -9.26 0.48
C MET A 193 -23.31 -8.18 0.65
N GLY A 194 -23.10 -6.99 0.07
CA GLY A 194 -24.03 -5.87 0.13
C GLY A 194 -23.96 -5.04 1.42
N MET A 195 -23.14 -5.45 2.40
CA MET A 195 -22.92 -4.68 3.62
C MET A 195 -22.04 -3.46 3.34
N HIS A 196 -22.65 -2.33 3.00
CA HIS A 196 -21.93 -1.15 2.55
C HIS A 196 -21.25 -0.34 3.66
N SER A 197 -21.79 -0.37 4.88
CA SER A 197 -21.23 0.34 6.03
C SER A 197 -19.93 -0.32 6.52
N CYS A 198 -18.85 0.47 6.58
CA CYS A 198 -17.55 -0.01 7.06
C CYS A 198 -17.59 -0.40 8.55
N ASP A 199 -18.28 0.37 9.39
CA ASP A 199 -18.41 0.07 10.83
C ASP A 199 -19.22 -1.20 11.09
N GLU A 200 -20.35 -1.36 10.39
CA GLU A 200 -21.17 -2.57 10.51
C GLU A 200 -20.40 -3.81 10.03
N ALA A 201 -19.68 -3.68 8.91
CA ALA A 201 -18.82 -4.73 8.42
C ALA A 201 -17.66 -5.05 9.36
N ALA A 202 -17.06 -4.04 9.99
CA ALA A 202 -16.05 -4.24 11.01
C ALA A 202 -16.61 -5.04 12.19
N ARG A 203 -17.77 -4.64 12.75
CA ARG A 203 -18.43 -5.37 13.83
C ARG A 203 -18.70 -6.82 13.45
N ASN A 204 -19.25 -7.06 12.27
CA ASN A 204 -19.50 -8.43 11.78
C ASN A 204 -18.21 -9.26 11.64
N VAL A 205 -17.14 -8.66 11.13
CA VAL A 205 -15.85 -9.36 11.01
C VAL A 205 -15.23 -9.62 12.37
N VAL A 206 -15.28 -8.66 13.30
CA VAL A 206 -14.80 -8.84 14.68
C VAL A 206 -15.54 -10.00 15.34
N GLU A 207 -16.87 -10.02 15.27
CA GLU A 207 -17.69 -11.10 15.84
C GLU A 207 -17.29 -12.47 15.30
N LYS A 208 -17.11 -12.61 13.98
CA LYS A 208 -16.65 -13.85 13.33
C LYS A 208 -15.26 -14.28 13.76
N VAL A 209 -14.35 -13.34 14.00
CA VAL A 209 -13.00 -13.67 14.49
C VAL A 209 -13.09 -14.09 15.95
N SER A 210 -13.81 -13.34 16.78
CA SER A 210 -13.97 -13.59 18.22
C SER A 210 -14.73 -14.88 18.54
N SER A 211 -15.62 -15.35 17.66
CA SER A 211 -16.32 -16.63 17.85
C SER A 211 -15.39 -17.84 17.77
N ALA A 212 -14.20 -17.68 17.19
CA ALA A 212 -13.26 -18.77 16.97
C ALA A 212 -11.89 -18.56 17.63
N SER A 213 -11.46 -17.30 17.74
CA SER A 213 -10.15 -16.89 18.25
C SER A 213 -10.31 -16.12 19.55
N ARG A 214 -9.25 -16.13 20.38
CA ARG A 214 -9.25 -15.33 21.62
C ARG A 214 -9.07 -13.86 21.28
N HIS A 215 -10.13 -13.08 21.43
CA HIS A 215 -10.07 -11.62 21.30
C HIS A 215 -9.36 -11.04 22.52
N LEU A 216 -8.22 -10.39 22.30
CA LEU A 216 -7.46 -9.76 23.39
C LEU A 216 -8.07 -8.42 23.74
N VAL A 217 -8.18 -7.53 22.75
CA VAL A 217 -8.62 -6.16 23.00
C VAL A 217 -9.12 -5.48 21.74
N THR A 218 -10.03 -4.53 21.94
CA THR A 218 -10.37 -3.49 20.97
C THR A 218 -9.95 -2.14 21.55
N ARG A 219 -9.19 -1.36 20.78
CA ARG A 219 -8.77 -0.01 21.17
C ARG A 219 -9.19 0.98 20.11
N GLU A 220 -9.66 2.15 20.53
CA GLU A 220 -9.94 3.25 19.61
C GLU A 220 -8.64 3.88 19.14
N LEU A 221 -8.54 4.13 17.84
CA LEU A 221 -7.30 4.56 17.21
C LEU A 221 -6.85 5.95 17.70
N ALA A 222 -7.81 6.84 17.96
CA ALA A 222 -7.54 8.22 18.36
C ALA A 222 -7.09 8.34 19.82
N SER A 223 -7.52 7.43 20.70
CA SER A 223 -7.18 7.45 22.13
C SER A 223 -6.08 6.47 22.50
N GLU A 224 -5.69 5.57 21.58
CA GLU A 224 -4.67 4.57 21.87
C GLU A 224 -3.26 5.17 21.83
N ALA A 225 -2.74 5.47 23.02
CA ALA A 225 -1.40 6.00 23.21
C ALA A 225 -0.32 5.13 22.56
N ALA A 226 -0.47 3.80 22.54
CA ALA A 226 0.50 2.92 21.88
C ALA A 226 0.58 3.17 20.37
N VAL A 227 -0.55 3.45 19.70
CA VAL A 227 -0.59 3.76 18.27
C VAL A 227 0.00 5.14 18.02
N LEU A 228 -0.39 6.15 18.81
CA LEU A 228 0.13 7.51 18.66
C LEU A 228 1.64 7.58 18.91
N ASN A 229 2.13 6.87 19.93
CA ASN A 229 3.56 6.78 20.23
C ASN A 229 4.32 6.07 19.10
N ALA A 230 3.82 4.92 18.62
CA ALA A 230 4.43 4.20 17.50
C ALA A 230 4.44 5.03 16.21
N TYR A 231 3.37 5.80 15.96
CA TYR A 231 3.29 6.71 14.84
C TYR A 231 4.26 7.89 14.98
N SER A 232 4.37 8.48 16.17
CA SER A 232 5.31 9.57 16.48
C SER A 232 6.76 9.12 16.29
N MET A 233 7.13 7.95 16.83
CA MET A 233 8.46 7.34 16.62
C MET A 233 8.74 7.13 15.12
N PHE A 234 7.73 6.69 14.36
CA PHE A 234 7.86 6.55 12.92
C PHE A 234 8.12 7.91 12.25
N CYS A 235 7.35 8.94 12.57
CA CYS A 235 7.52 10.30 12.04
C CYS A 235 8.87 10.94 12.37
N GLN A 236 9.53 10.51 13.45
CA GLN A 236 10.88 10.95 13.81
C GLN A 236 11.98 10.28 12.98
N SER A 237 11.68 9.17 12.27
CA SER A 237 12.67 8.52 11.43
C SER A 237 13.02 9.38 10.20
N THR A 238 14.32 9.49 9.87
CA THR A 238 14.78 10.27 8.72
C THR A 238 14.12 9.83 7.41
N THR A 239 13.87 8.53 7.24
CA THR A 239 13.18 7.99 6.07
C THR A 239 11.72 8.46 5.99
N ALA A 240 10.98 8.46 7.11
CA ALA A 240 9.62 8.95 7.14
C ALA A 240 9.57 10.46 6.88
N GLN A 241 10.46 11.23 7.50
CA GLN A 241 10.57 12.67 7.30
C GLN A 241 10.80 13.03 5.84
N ARG A 242 11.77 12.36 5.18
CA ARG A 242 12.02 12.57 3.74
C ARG A 242 10.79 12.26 2.90
N ALA A 243 10.07 11.19 3.22
CA ALA A 243 8.90 10.81 2.46
C ALA A 243 7.70 11.73 2.70
N LEU A 244 7.49 12.22 3.92
CA LEU A 244 6.45 13.20 4.23
C LEU A 244 6.79 14.56 3.59
N ALA A 245 8.03 14.99 3.68
CA ALA A 245 8.52 16.23 3.07
C ALA A 245 8.39 16.21 1.54
N ALA A 246 8.62 15.06 0.89
CA ALA A 246 8.45 14.91 -0.56
C ALA A 246 7.01 15.20 -1.06
N PHE A 247 6.02 15.13 -0.16
CA PHE A 247 4.63 15.44 -0.48
C PHE A 247 4.09 16.67 0.25
N GLN A 248 4.93 17.34 1.03
CA GLN A 248 4.55 18.58 1.69
C GLN A 248 4.27 19.64 0.62
N ASN A 249 3.11 20.29 0.71
CA ASN A 249 2.60 21.24 -0.29
C ASN A 249 2.33 20.65 -1.68
N HIS A 250 2.38 19.33 -1.84
CA HIS A 250 1.96 18.70 -3.09
C HIS A 250 0.43 18.65 -3.16
N PRO A 251 -0.20 18.89 -4.34
CA PRO A 251 -1.65 18.71 -4.54
C PRO A 251 -2.20 17.32 -4.17
N PHE A 252 -1.31 16.35 -4.00
CA PHE A 252 -1.64 14.96 -3.66
C PHE A 252 -1.17 14.59 -2.25
N GLY A 253 -0.59 15.54 -1.50
CA GLY A 253 0.00 15.24 -0.20
C GLY A 253 -1.00 14.76 0.83
N THR A 254 -2.25 15.21 0.72
CA THR A 254 -3.37 14.79 1.58
C THR A 254 -3.99 13.46 1.16
N LEU A 255 -3.68 12.95 -0.03
CA LEU A 255 -4.23 11.70 -0.53
C LEU A 255 -3.48 10.51 0.05
N THR A 256 -4.22 9.44 0.34
CA THR A 256 -3.61 8.15 0.71
C THR A 256 -2.76 7.61 -0.45
N PRO A 257 -1.72 6.81 -0.21
CA PRO A 257 -0.88 6.27 -1.27
C PRO A 257 -1.65 5.54 -2.37
N THR A 258 -2.73 4.83 -2.00
CA THR A 258 -3.63 4.17 -2.97
C THR A 258 -4.40 5.18 -3.81
N ALA A 259 -4.99 6.21 -3.17
CA ALA A 259 -5.71 7.26 -3.89
C ALA A 259 -4.77 8.04 -4.82
N ARG A 260 -3.53 8.30 -4.39
CA ARG A 260 -2.48 8.88 -5.24
C ARG A 260 -2.17 8.02 -6.45
N GLY A 261 -1.92 6.73 -6.26
CA GLY A 261 -1.58 5.80 -7.34
C GLY A 261 -2.67 5.76 -8.40
N MET A 262 -3.93 5.65 -7.99
CA MET A 262 -5.05 5.67 -8.92
C MET A 262 -5.20 7.01 -9.64
N LEU A 263 -5.04 8.13 -8.93
CA LEU A 263 -5.16 9.45 -9.55
C LEU A 263 -4.06 9.65 -10.60
N ILE A 264 -2.84 9.20 -10.32
CA ILE A 264 -1.74 9.19 -11.29
C ILE A 264 -2.07 8.30 -12.49
N GLU A 265 -2.62 7.10 -12.27
CA GLU A 265 -3.04 6.21 -13.37
C GLU A 265 -4.11 6.85 -14.25
N GLN A 266 -5.12 7.49 -13.66
CA GLN A 266 -6.16 8.22 -14.39
C GLN A 266 -5.60 9.42 -15.15
N LEU A 267 -4.69 10.19 -14.54
CA LEU A 267 -3.97 11.27 -15.20
C LEU A 267 -3.25 10.78 -16.46
N VAL A 268 -2.50 9.68 -16.33
CA VAL A 268 -1.75 9.08 -17.46
C VAL A 268 -2.71 8.65 -18.57
N LEU A 269 -3.82 7.98 -18.24
CA LEU A 269 -4.83 7.57 -19.22
C LEU A 269 -5.46 8.76 -19.93
N GLN A 270 -5.69 9.87 -19.23
CA GLN A 270 -6.28 11.06 -19.81
C GLN A 270 -5.30 11.79 -20.74
N VAL A 271 -4.03 11.90 -20.34
CA VAL A 271 -2.97 12.43 -21.21
C VAL A 271 -2.84 11.57 -22.47
N ASP A 272 -2.84 10.23 -22.34
CA ASP A 272 -2.77 9.32 -23.48
C ASP A 272 -3.93 9.53 -24.47
N ARG A 273 -5.17 9.67 -23.96
CA ARG A 273 -6.35 9.98 -24.79
C ARG A 273 -6.25 11.33 -25.51
N MET A 274 -5.65 12.32 -24.87
CA MET A 274 -5.46 13.66 -25.46
C MET A 274 -4.37 13.66 -26.53
N LEU A 275 -3.31 12.88 -26.34
CA LEU A 275 -2.21 12.77 -27.31
C LEU A 275 -2.53 11.85 -28.49
N TYR A 276 -3.36 10.82 -28.26
CA TYR A 276 -3.66 9.78 -29.26
C TYR A 276 -5.17 9.49 -29.38
N PRO A 277 -6.01 10.47 -29.74
CA PRO A 277 -7.46 10.30 -29.79
C PRO A 277 -7.89 9.16 -30.74
N GLN A 278 -7.16 8.94 -31.83
CA GLN A 278 -7.38 7.86 -32.81
C GLN A 278 -7.05 6.45 -32.31
N VAL A 279 -6.18 6.32 -31.30
CA VAL A 279 -5.83 5.01 -30.70
C VAL A 279 -6.81 4.63 -29.59
N ALA A 280 -7.37 5.63 -28.91
CA ALA A 280 -8.35 5.43 -27.86
C ALA A 280 -9.65 4.81 -28.38
N THR A 281 -10.14 5.25 -29.55
CA THR A 281 -11.36 4.70 -30.19
C THR A 281 -11.20 3.23 -30.58
N ALA A 282 -10.02 2.83 -31.08
CA ALA A 282 -9.78 1.44 -31.51
C ALA A 282 -9.55 0.46 -30.34
N ARG A 283 -9.06 0.92 -29.18
CA ARG A 283 -8.77 0.06 -28.01
C ARG A 283 -9.93 -0.08 -27.03
N CYS A 284 -10.83 0.90 -26.98
CA CYS A 284 -11.98 0.87 -26.07
C CYS A 284 -12.97 -0.26 -26.37
N GLU A 285 -13.05 -0.75 -27.62
CA GLU A 285 -13.92 -1.89 -27.96
C GLU A 285 -13.29 -3.25 -27.68
N ALA A 286 -11.95 -3.35 -27.63
CA ALA A 286 -11.29 -4.66 -27.65
C ALA A 286 -10.77 -5.18 -26.29
N ARG A 287 -10.50 -4.33 -25.28
CA ARG A 287 -9.79 -4.78 -24.04
C ARG A 287 -10.11 -4.04 -22.74
N LEU A 288 -11.38 -3.91 -22.38
CA LEU A 288 -11.74 -3.59 -20.98
C LEU A 288 -11.85 -4.82 -20.06
N VAL A 289 -11.57 -6.01 -20.59
CA VAL A 289 -11.52 -7.25 -19.81
C VAL A 289 -10.14 -7.90 -20.01
N GLN A 290 -9.36 -7.96 -18.92
CA GLN A 290 -8.11 -8.74 -18.75
C GLN A 290 -6.78 -8.10 -19.22
N ARG A 291 -6.23 -7.21 -18.38
CA ARG A 291 -4.92 -7.36 -17.67
C ARG A 291 -4.34 -5.97 -17.34
N PRO A 292 -3.83 -5.73 -16.11
CA PRO A 292 -3.09 -4.52 -15.81
C PRO A 292 -1.78 -4.51 -16.61
N ILE A 293 -1.54 -3.45 -17.38
CA ILE A 293 -0.22 -3.16 -17.95
C ILE A 293 0.65 -2.71 -16.77
N ALA A 294 1.72 -3.45 -16.49
CA ALA A 294 2.73 -3.03 -15.52
C ALA A 294 3.55 -1.89 -16.14
N CYS A 295 3.00 -0.67 -16.15
CA CYS A 295 3.74 0.52 -16.51
C CYS A 295 4.60 0.92 -15.31
N ARG A 296 5.93 0.73 -15.40
CA ARG A 296 6.86 1.14 -14.34
C ARG A 296 7.10 2.64 -14.45
N VAL A 297 6.25 3.44 -13.82
CA VAL A 297 6.46 4.89 -13.68
C VAL A 297 7.52 5.10 -12.59
N GLN A 298 8.69 5.64 -12.96
CA GLN A 298 9.66 6.16 -12.00
C GLN A 298 9.43 7.66 -11.86
N ALA A 299 8.90 8.10 -10.73
CA ALA A 299 8.82 9.52 -10.39
C ALA A 299 10.18 9.94 -9.83
N HIS A 300 10.92 10.78 -10.55
CA HIS A 300 12.14 11.41 -10.07
C HIS A 300 11.87 12.90 -9.87
N GLU A 301 11.83 13.29 -8.59
CA GLU A 301 11.99 14.64 -8.06
C GLU A 301 10.96 15.72 -8.49
N ALA A 302 10.23 16.27 -7.52
CA ALA A 302 9.38 17.44 -7.70
C ALA A 302 10.18 18.69 -7.30
N VAL A 303 10.35 19.64 -8.22
CA VAL A 303 10.98 20.94 -7.93
C VAL A 303 9.88 21.96 -7.64
N LEU A 304 9.91 22.54 -6.43
CA LEU A 304 9.04 23.65 -6.05
C LEU A 304 9.59 24.95 -6.66
N LEU A 305 8.89 25.49 -7.65
CA LEU A 305 9.09 26.85 -8.13
C LEU A 305 7.93 27.70 -7.62
N GLY A 306 8.22 28.87 -7.05
CA GLY A 306 7.25 29.74 -6.37
C GLY A 306 5.85 29.72 -6.98
N GLU A 307 4.90 29.25 -6.17
CA GLU A 307 3.46 29.10 -6.42
C GLU A 307 2.98 27.97 -7.37
N GLY A 308 3.86 27.08 -7.84
CA GLY A 308 3.47 25.94 -8.70
C GLY A 308 4.20 24.62 -8.38
N VAL A 309 3.57 23.50 -8.74
CA VAL A 309 4.18 22.17 -8.70
C VAL A 309 4.37 21.66 -10.13
N GLU A 310 5.62 21.47 -10.54
CA GLU A 310 5.97 20.84 -11.81
C GLU A 310 6.06 19.32 -11.62
N LEU A 311 5.22 18.56 -12.32
CA LEU A 311 5.25 17.09 -12.28
C LEU A 311 5.87 16.57 -13.57
N GLN A 312 7.07 16.00 -13.49
CA GLN A 312 7.73 15.33 -14.62
C GLN A 312 7.31 13.85 -14.66
N VAL A 313 6.60 13.44 -15.71
CA VAL A 313 6.15 12.05 -15.89
C VAL A 313 6.95 11.43 -17.04
N PHE A 314 7.77 10.43 -16.74
CA PHE A 314 8.51 9.67 -17.76
C PHE A 314 7.66 8.48 -18.22
N CYS A 315 7.24 8.46 -19.49
CA CYS A 315 6.69 7.27 -20.13
C CYS A 315 7.78 6.60 -20.97
N ASN A 316 8.29 5.46 -20.50
CA ASN A 316 9.15 4.61 -21.34
C ASN A 316 8.25 3.85 -22.33
N GLN A 317 8.46 4.06 -23.62
CA GLN A 317 7.92 3.16 -24.64
C GLN A 317 8.49 1.76 -24.37
N VAL A 318 7.61 0.82 -24.03
CA VAL A 318 7.93 -0.61 -24.12
C VAL A 318 7.73 -0.98 -25.59
N SER A 319 8.83 -1.09 -26.33
CA SER A 319 8.82 -1.75 -27.63
C SER A 319 8.44 -3.22 -27.38
N MET A 320 7.25 -3.63 -27.79
CA MET A 320 6.95 -5.05 -27.95
C MET A 320 7.61 -5.50 -29.26
N PHE A 321 8.66 -6.31 -29.14
CA PHE A 321 8.90 -7.43 -30.05
C PHE A 321 8.37 -8.69 -29.38
#